data_AF-A0AA96YQN4-F1
#
_entry.id   AF-A0AA96YQN4-F1
#
_cell.length_a   1.000
_cell.length_b   1.000
_cell.length_c   1.000
_cell.angle_alpha   90.00
_cell.angle_beta   90.00
_cell.angle_gamma   90.00
#
_symmetry.space_group_name_H-M   'P 1'
#
loop_
_entity.id
_entity.type
_entity.pdbx_description
1 polymer ?
#
loop_
_entity_poly.entity_id
_entity_poly.type
_entity_poly.pdbx_seq_one_letter_code
_entity_poly.pdbx_strand_id
1 'polypeptide(L)'
;MKKAKSANHKIFDQILSVNKQNEFEFNNGQDGAIILSILVMFFVPFLLLNAARIYFGIDYSFVAVISMLAVSAIITYTLYKRLKMDSEFAEKHIVLDQLLMRYTPKNKAEFKSLQEERKANPSSTYSLVEDWANRERLHYAN
;
A
#
# COMPACT_ATOMS: atom_id res chain seq x y z
N MET A 1 -14.78 -5.45 29.02
CA MET A 1 -14.01 -4.55 28.11
C MET A 1 -12.82 -5.32 27.55
N LYS A 2 -12.74 -5.55 26.24
CA LYS A 2 -11.56 -6.16 25.61
C LYS A 2 -10.41 -5.16 25.70
N LYS A 3 -9.30 -5.52 26.37
CA LYS A 3 -8.09 -4.68 26.44
C LYS A 3 -7.68 -4.31 25.01
N ALA A 4 -7.53 -3.02 24.72
CA ALA A 4 -7.07 -2.58 23.41
C ALA A 4 -5.68 -3.18 23.14
N LYS A 5 -5.52 -3.91 22.03
CA LYS A 5 -4.23 -4.47 21.60
C LYS A 5 -3.21 -3.33 21.46
N SER A 6 -2.01 -3.53 22.00
CA SER A 6 -0.92 -2.56 21.89
C SER A 6 -0.55 -2.32 20.41
N ALA A 7 -0.01 -1.14 20.10
CA ALA A 7 0.41 -0.80 18.73
C ALA A 7 1.39 -1.84 18.16
N ASN A 8 2.33 -2.33 18.98
CA ASN A 8 3.29 -3.36 18.58
C ASN A 8 2.62 -4.69 18.20
N HIS A 9 1.57 -5.09 18.93
CA HIS A 9 0.83 -6.31 18.63
C HIS A 9 0.01 -6.17 17.34
N LYS A 10 -0.50 -4.97 17.03
CA LYS A 10 -1.16 -4.71 15.73
C LYS A 10 -0.17 -4.80 14.56
N ILE A 11 1.04 -4.28 14.72
CA ILE A 11 2.10 -4.40 13.70
C ILE A 11 2.46 -5.88 13.49
N PHE A 12 2.57 -6.66 14.57
CA PHE A 12 2.82 -8.09 14.47
C PHE A 12 1.71 -8.85 13.74
N ASP A 13 0.44 -8.57 14.06
CA ASP A 13 -0.71 -9.14 13.34
C ASP A 13 -0.66 -8.78 11.83
N GLN A 14 -0.24 -7.56 11.49
CA GLN A 14 -0.07 -7.12 10.10
C GLN A 14 1.08 -7.85 9.39
N ILE A 15 2.23 -8.03 10.05
CA ILE A 15 3.35 -8.82 9.52
C ILE A 15 2.88 -10.23 9.17
N LEU A 16 2.15 -10.88 10.09
CA LEU A 16 1.59 -12.22 9.88
C LEU A 16 0.60 -12.25 8.70
N SER A 17 -0.28 -11.25 8.62
CA SER A 17 -1.28 -11.16 7.55
C SER A 17 -0.63 -10.99 6.18
N VAL A 18 0.31 -10.05 6.06
CA VAL A 18 1.01 -9.77 4.80
C VAL A 18 1.86 -10.98 4.41
N ASN A 19 2.63 -11.56 5.34
CA ASN A 19 3.52 -12.68 5.04
C ASN A 19 2.78 -13.89 4.45
N LYS A 20 1.59 -14.19 4.98
CA LYS A 20 0.75 -15.33 4.55
C LYS A 20 0.17 -15.22 3.16
N GLN A 21 -0.02 -14.01 2.64
CA GLN A 21 -0.61 -13.83 1.32
C GLN A 21 0.40 -14.22 0.23
N ASN A 22 -0.08 -14.77 -0.89
CA ASN A 22 0.82 -15.02 -2.02
C ASN A 22 1.36 -13.68 -2.54
N GLU A 23 2.65 -13.62 -2.86
CA GLU A 23 3.30 -12.38 -3.32
C GLU A 23 2.69 -11.83 -4.61
N PHE A 24 2.42 -12.70 -5.58
CA PHE A 24 1.80 -12.31 -6.85
C PHE A 24 0.39 -11.76 -6.64
N GLU A 25 -0.42 -12.42 -5.80
CA GLU A 25 -1.77 -11.95 -5.48
C GLU A 25 -1.76 -10.61 -4.75
N PHE A 26 -0.84 -10.44 -3.79
CA PHE A 26 -0.70 -9.18 -3.06
C PHE A 26 -0.32 -8.04 -4.00
N ASN A 27 0.74 -8.22 -4.80
CA ASN A 27 1.23 -7.18 -5.70
C ASN A 27 0.20 -6.83 -6.78
N ASN A 28 -0.48 -7.82 -7.37
CA ASN A 28 -1.58 -7.56 -8.30
C ASN A 28 -2.75 -6.81 -7.65
N GLY A 29 -3.03 -7.10 -6.36
CA GLY A 29 -4.01 -6.36 -5.58
C GLY A 29 -3.63 -4.88 -5.42
N GLN A 30 -2.35 -4.59 -5.17
CA GLN A 30 -1.84 -3.22 -5.10
C GLN A 30 -1.91 -2.52 -6.45
N ASP A 31 -1.47 -3.18 -7.53
CA ASP A 31 -1.54 -2.64 -8.89
C ASP A 31 -2.98 -2.34 -9.31
N GLY A 32 -3.91 -3.26 -9.03
CA GLY A 32 -5.33 -3.06 -9.27
C GLY A 32 -5.88 -1.86 -8.50
N ALA A 33 -5.46 -1.66 -7.25
CA ALA A 33 -5.85 -0.51 -6.45
C ALA A 33 -5.26 0.81 -6.98
N ILE A 34 -4.02 0.80 -7.46
CA ILE A 34 -3.39 1.95 -8.13
C ILE A 34 -4.18 2.33 -9.38
N ILE A 35 -4.43 1.37 -10.28
CA ILE A 35 -5.18 1.59 -11.52
C ILE A 35 -6.56 2.17 -11.22
N LEU A 36 -7.29 1.55 -10.29
CA LEU A 36 -8.63 2.01 -9.92
C LEU A 36 -8.60 3.43 -9.35
N SER A 37 -7.62 3.74 -8.51
CA SER A 37 -7.45 5.06 -7.92
C SER A 37 -7.14 6.12 -8.99
N ILE A 38 -6.25 5.82 -9.94
CA ILE A 38 -5.94 6.71 -11.07
C ILE A 38 -7.18 6.98 -11.91
N LEU A 39 -7.96 5.93 -12.23
CA LEU A 39 -9.21 6.09 -12.98
C LEU A 39 -10.18 7.02 -12.26
N VAL A 40 -10.39 6.83 -10.95
CA VAL A 40 -11.27 7.70 -10.16
C VAL A 40 -10.74 9.14 -10.11
N MET A 41 -9.44 9.33 -9.87
CA MET A 41 -8.80 10.64 -9.84
C MET A 41 -8.89 11.39 -11.18
N PHE A 42 -9.00 10.67 -12.29
CA PHE A 42 -9.19 11.26 -13.62
C PHE A 42 -10.65 11.53 -13.94
N PHE A 43 -11.52 10.54 -13.79
CA PHE A 43 -12.91 10.63 -14.22
C PHE A 43 -13.73 11.57 -13.35
N VAL A 44 -13.45 11.66 -12.05
CA VAL A 44 -14.21 12.56 -11.17
C VAL A 44 -14.03 14.03 -11.59
N PRO A 45 -12.81 14.58 -11.74
CA PRO A 45 -12.60 15.91 -12.29
C PRO A 45 -13.18 16.09 -13.69
N PHE A 46 -13.01 15.10 -14.57
CA PHE A 46 -13.54 15.18 -15.94
C PHE A 46 -15.06 15.33 -15.96
N LEU A 47 -15.77 14.53 -15.17
CA LEU A 47 -17.21 14.59 -15.03
C LEU A 47 -17.66 15.92 -14.42
N LEU A 48 -16.94 16.44 -13.43
CA LEU A 48 -17.21 17.75 -12.83
C LEU A 48 -17.03 18.89 -13.85
N LEU A 49 -15.97 18.84 -14.66
CA LEU A 49 -15.73 19.82 -15.70
C LEU A 49 -16.81 19.76 -16.79
N ASN A 50 -17.27 18.57 -17.17
CA ASN A 50 -18.37 18.44 -18.12
C ASN A 50 -19.70 18.93 -17.54
N ALA A 51 -19.95 18.71 -16.25
CA ALA A 51 -21.12 19.28 -15.57
C ALA A 51 -21.05 20.81 -15.53
N ALA A 52 -19.87 21.38 -15.21
CA ALA A 52 -19.64 22.82 -15.24
C ALA A 52 -19.84 23.39 -16.66
N ARG A 53 -19.34 22.70 -17.69
CA ARG A 53 -19.55 23.08 -19.10
C ARG A 53 -21.04 23.21 -19.43
N ILE A 54 -21.86 22.23 -19.04
CA ILE A 54 -23.32 22.25 -19.24
C ILE A 54 -23.94 23.44 -18.49
N TYR A 55 -23.56 23.63 -17.22
CA TYR A 55 -24.08 24.71 -16.39
C TYR A 55 -23.79 26.10 -16.96
N PHE A 56 -22.60 26.31 -17.52
CA PHE A 56 -22.20 27.57 -18.14
C PHE A 56 -22.65 27.72 -19.60
N GLY A 57 -23.39 26.75 -20.16
CA GLY A 57 -23.84 26.80 -21.54
C GLY A 57 -22.71 26.76 -22.57
N ILE A 58 -21.55 26.19 -22.20
CA ILE A 58 -20.41 26.08 -23.11
C ILE A 58 -20.69 24.95 -24.11
N ASP A 59 -20.62 25.26 -25.40
CA ASP A 59 -20.88 24.28 -26.45
C ASP A 59 -19.93 23.07 -26.38
N TYR A 60 -20.48 21.90 -26.71
CA TYR A 60 -19.69 20.68 -26.80
C TYR A 60 -18.85 20.71 -28.08
N SER A 61 -17.67 21.30 -27.98
CA SER A 61 -16.68 21.38 -29.06
C SER A 61 -15.48 20.48 -28.78
N PHE A 62 -14.76 20.13 -29.84
CA PHE A 62 -13.51 19.37 -29.72
C PHE A 62 -12.49 20.05 -28.79
N VAL A 63 -12.39 21.38 -28.86
CA VAL A 63 -11.51 22.19 -28.00
C VAL A 63 -11.92 22.08 -26.53
N ALA A 64 -13.22 22.15 -26.22
CA ALA A 64 -13.71 21.99 -24.86
C ALA A 64 -13.38 20.61 -24.30
N VAL A 65 -13.59 19.55 -25.08
CA VAL A 65 -13.29 18.17 -24.66
C VAL A 65 -11.80 17.98 -24.38
N ILE A 66 -10.92 18.40 -25.30
CA ILE A 66 -9.47 18.32 -25.09
C ILE A 66 -9.04 19.10 -23.84
N SER A 67 -9.60 20.30 -23.64
CA SER A 67 -9.29 21.11 -22.46
C SER A 67 -9.67 20.40 -21.16
N MET A 68 -10.85 19.77 -21.11
CA MET A 68 -11.28 18.99 -19.95
C MET A 68 -10.39 17.77 -19.70
N LEU A 69 -9.99 17.06 -20.76
CA LEU A 69 -9.06 15.93 -20.67
C LEU A 69 -7.69 16.37 -20.13
N ALA A 70 -7.15 17.47 -20.66
CA ALA A 70 -5.87 18.01 -20.23
C ALA A 70 -5.89 18.43 -18.76
N VAL A 71 -6.92 19.17 -18.32
CA VAL A 71 -7.07 19.59 -16.92
C VAL A 71 -7.21 18.37 -16.01
N SER A 72 -8.01 17.37 -16.40
CA SER A 72 -8.20 16.15 -15.61
C SER A 72 -6.93 15.33 -15.48
N ALA A 73 -6.13 15.23 -16.55
CA ALA A 73 -4.83 14.58 -16.53
C ALA A 73 -3.84 15.31 -15.59
N ILE A 74 -3.79 16.65 -15.64
CA ILE A 74 -2.94 17.46 -14.75
C ILE A 74 -3.33 17.26 -13.28
N ILE A 75 -4.63 17.27 -12.97
CA ILE A 75 -5.14 17.01 -11.62
C ILE A 75 -4.75 15.62 -11.16
N THR A 76 -4.97 14.60 -12.01
CA THR A 76 -4.63 13.21 -11.72
C THR A 76 -3.14 13.06 -11.41
N TYR A 77 -2.28 13.61 -12.27
CA TYR A 77 -0.83 13.57 -12.07
C TYR A 77 -0.42 14.25 -10.75
N THR A 78 -1.01 15.40 -10.46
CA THR A 78 -0.75 16.15 -9.23
C THR A 78 -1.17 15.36 -7.99
N LEU A 79 -2.36 14.75 -8.01
CA LEU A 79 -2.86 13.91 -6.92
C LEU A 79 -2.00 12.66 -6.74
N TYR A 80 -1.64 11.97 -7.83
CA TYR A 80 -0.77 10.80 -7.81
C TYR A 80 0.53 11.09 -7.07
N LYS A 81 1.19 12.20 -7.41
CA LYS A 81 2.44 12.62 -6.76
C LYS A 81 2.23 13.08 -5.32
N ARG A 82 1.18 13.86 -5.05
CA ARG A 82 0.91 14.43 -3.72
C ARG A 82 0.53 13.35 -2.69
N LEU A 83 -0.22 12.35 -3.12
CA LEU A 83 -0.65 11.23 -2.27
C LEU A 83 0.39 10.12 -2.18
N LYS A 84 1.53 10.25 -2.89
CA LYS A 84 2.62 9.26 -2.90
C LYS A 84 2.10 7.84 -3.15
N MET A 85 1.28 7.67 -4.19
CA MET A 85 0.59 6.41 -4.46
C MET A 85 1.51 5.18 -4.51
N ASP A 86 2.73 5.35 -5.04
CA ASP A 86 3.76 4.29 -5.09
C ASP A 86 4.13 3.75 -3.70
N SER A 87 4.06 4.60 -2.67
CA SER A 87 4.37 4.21 -1.28
C SER A 87 3.15 3.66 -0.54
N GLU A 88 1.95 4.12 -0.87
CA GLU A 88 0.71 3.67 -0.22
C GLU A 88 0.32 2.27 -0.72
N PHE A 89 0.54 1.99 -2.00
CA PHE A 89 0.25 0.71 -2.65
C PHE A 89 1.55 -0.02 -3.01
N ALA A 90 2.50 -0.05 -2.07
CA ALA A 90 3.81 -0.64 -2.29
C ALA A 90 3.74 -2.17 -2.38
N GLU A 91 4.71 -2.77 -3.09
CA GLU A 91 4.85 -4.23 -3.20
C GLU A 91 5.03 -4.90 -1.83
N LYS A 92 4.68 -6.20 -1.78
CA LYS A 92 4.70 -7.02 -0.57
C LYS A 92 6.02 -6.92 0.19
N HIS A 93 7.14 -7.01 -0.51
CA HIS A 93 8.47 -6.98 0.11
C HIS A 93 8.74 -5.64 0.82
N ILE A 94 8.35 -4.52 0.20
CA ILE A 94 8.47 -3.17 0.76
C ILE A 94 7.58 -3.02 1.99
N VAL A 95 6.32 -3.44 1.88
CA VAL A 95 5.35 -3.38 2.99
C VAL A 95 5.86 -4.19 4.17
N LEU A 96 6.36 -5.40 3.93
CA LEU A 96 6.87 -6.28 4.97
C LEU A 96 8.12 -5.68 5.64
N ASP A 97 9.03 -5.07 4.87
CA ASP A 97 10.20 -4.38 5.41
C ASP A 97 9.82 -3.19 6.29
N GLN A 98 8.87 -2.36 5.85
CA GLN A 98 8.39 -1.23 6.64
C GLN A 98 7.75 -1.70 7.95
N LEU A 99 6.98 -2.79 7.92
CA LEU A 99 6.37 -3.36 9.11
C LEU A 99 7.43 -3.90 10.08
N LEU A 100 8.42 -4.65 9.57
CA LEU A 100 9.52 -5.18 10.38
C LEU A 100 10.36 -4.05 11.00
N MET A 101 10.65 -2.97 10.27
CA MET A 101 11.39 -1.82 10.82
C MET A 101 10.64 -1.10 11.94
N ARG A 102 9.30 -1.08 11.89
CA ARG A 102 8.46 -0.46 12.94
C ARG A 102 8.19 -1.39 14.11
N TYR A 103 8.43 -2.68 13.94
CA TYR A 103 8.18 -3.68 14.96
C TYR A 103 9.26 -3.66 16.05
N THR A 104 8.84 -3.68 17.31
CA THR A 104 9.74 -3.82 18.46
C THR A 104 9.77 -5.30 18.88
N PRO A 105 10.87 -6.04 18.62
CA PRO A 105 10.95 -7.45 18.94
C PRO A 105 11.09 -7.70 20.44
N LYS A 106 10.47 -8.79 20.90
CA LYS A 106 10.64 -9.33 22.25
C LYS A 106 12.01 -9.99 22.39
N ASN A 107 12.43 -10.76 21.39
CA ASN A 107 13.78 -11.30 21.31
C ASN A 107 14.62 -10.54 20.26
N LYS A 108 15.44 -9.60 20.73
CA LYS A 108 16.31 -8.78 19.87
C LYS A 108 17.39 -9.59 19.14
N ALA A 109 17.89 -10.67 19.75
CA ALA A 109 18.93 -11.50 19.16
C ALA A 109 18.38 -12.29 17.96
N GLU A 110 17.22 -12.93 18.13
CA GLU A 110 16.55 -13.64 17.03
C GLU A 110 16.14 -12.70 15.89
N PHE A 111 15.64 -11.52 16.23
CA PHE A 111 15.27 -10.54 15.21
C PHE A 111 16.49 -10.02 14.42
N LYS A 112 17.66 -9.92 15.06
CA LYS A 112 18.91 -9.57 14.37
C LYS A 112 19.36 -10.69 13.43
N SER A 113 19.28 -11.95 13.86
CA SER A 113 19.55 -13.13 13.01
C SER A 113 18.67 -13.11 11.77
N LEU A 114 17.36 -12.88 11.96
CA LEU A 114 16.41 -12.73 10.85
C LEU A 114 16.86 -11.66 9.85
N GLN A 115 17.26 -10.48 10.32
CA GLN A 115 17.70 -9.40 9.42
C GLN A 115 18.98 -9.75 8.64
N GLU A 116 19.90 -10.49 9.25
CA GLU A 116 21.14 -10.94 8.61
C GLU A 116 20.85 -12.05 7.58
N GLU A 117 20.05 -13.04 7.95
CA GLU A 117 19.66 -14.15 7.08
C GLU A 117 18.84 -13.70 5.88
N ARG A 118 17.93 -12.73 6.05
CA ARG A 118 17.18 -12.14 4.93
C ARG A 118 18.06 -11.42 3.91
N LYS A 119 19.14 -10.78 4.36
CA LYS A 119 20.12 -10.13 3.47
C LYS A 119 20.95 -11.17 2.73
N ALA A 120 21.30 -12.27 3.40
CA ALA A 120 22.08 -13.35 2.80
C ALA A 120 21.25 -14.16 1.79
N ASN A 121 19.98 -14.41 2.09
CA ASN A 121 19.07 -15.23 1.29
C ASN A 121 17.74 -14.52 0.99
N PRO A 122 17.72 -13.58 0.02
CA PRO A 122 16.50 -12.84 -0.31
C PRO A 122 15.33 -13.72 -0.73
N SER A 123 15.59 -14.84 -1.41
CA SER A 123 14.58 -15.78 -1.93
C SER A 123 13.82 -16.54 -0.84
N SER A 124 14.38 -16.69 0.36
CA SER A 124 13.72 -17.34 1.51
C SER A 124 13.13 -16.34 2.51
N THR A 125 13.05 -15.06 2.15
CA THR A 125 12.57 -14.00 3.05
C THR A 125 11.25 -14.35 3.74
N TYR A 126 10.24 -14.81 3.00
CA TYR A 126 8.91 -15.05 3.56
C TYR A 126 8.88 -16.26 4.51
N SER A 127 9.63 -17.32 4.21
CA SER A 127 9.75 -18.48 5.12
C SER A 127 10.54 -18.11 6.37
N LEU A 128 11.62 -17.34 6.24
CA LEU A 128 12.40 -16.85 7.39
C LEU A 128 11.55 -15.99 8.32
N VAL A 129 10.71 -15.10 7.77
CA VAL A 129 9.77 -14.29 8.55
C VAL A 129 8.70 -15.15 9.21
N GLU A 130 8.21 -16.19 8.54
CA GLU A 130 7.25 -17.13 9.13
C GLU A 130 7.85 -17.89 10.31
N ASP A 131 9.06 -18.43 10.15
CA ASP A 131 9.77 -19.18 11.19
C ASP A 131 10.05 -18.31 12.42
N TRP A 132 10.52 -17.09 12.19
CA TRP A 132 10.69 -16.12 13.27
C TRP A 132 9.37 -15.75 13.92
N ALA A 133 8.31 -15.46 13.14
CA ALA A 133 7.04 -15.05 13.69
C ALA A 133 6.41 -16.17 14.53
N ASN A 134 6.59 -17.44 14.16
CA ASN A 134 6.15 -18.58 14.97
C ASN A 134 6.84 -18.62 16.34
N ARG A 135 8.15 -18.32 16.41
CA ARG A 135 8.89 -18.21 17.69
C ARG A 135 8.47 -16.99 18.49
N GLU A 136 8.37 -15.83 17.83
CA GLU A 136 7.98 -14.56 18.46
C GLU A 136 6.56 -14.65 19.06
N ARG A 137 5.66 -15.42 18.44
CA ARG A 137 4.29 -15.62 18.93
C ARG A 137 4.24 -16.31 20.31
N LEU A 138 5.21 -17.17 20.62
CA LEU A 138 5.32 -17.82 21.94
C LEU A 138 5.56 -16.78 23.05
N HIS A 139 6.19 -15.65 22.74
CA HIS A 139 6.38 -14.54 23.68
C HIS A 139 5.13 -13.66 23.87
N TYR A 140 4.08 -13.84 23.07
CA TYR A 140 2.78 -13.17 23.23
C TYR A 140 1.70 -14.07 23.84
N ALA A 141 1.90 -15.39 23.80
CA ALA A 141 1.00 -16.37 24.42
C ALA A 141 1.29 -16.57 25.91
N ASN A 142 2.51 -16.23 26.35
CA ASN A 142 2.94 -16.16 27.75
C ASN A 142 2.77 -14.74 28.31
#